data_AF-A0A969TDZ7-F1
#
_entry.id   AF-A0A969TDZ7-F1
#
_cell.length_a   1.000
_cell.length_b   1.000
_cell.length_c   1.000
_cell.angle_alpha   90.00
_cell.angle_beta   90.00
_cell.angle_gamma   90.00
#
_symmetry.space_group_name_H-M   'P 1'
#
loop_
_entity.id
_entity.type
_entity.pdbx_description
1 polymer ?
#
loop_
_entity_poly.entity_id
_entity_poly.type
_entity_poly.pdbx_seq_one_letter_code
_entity_poly.pdbx_strand_id
1 'polypeptide(L)'
;MAQNIAPISPELAIAAIANATKETTVIIDFDETLLLRNSTAEYINSLRPRFIGFILIMLLKIIRPWCWLPGIFRGHQTKDWYLVTISTILLPWTLLLWQHRAKTLAEKYSNTEIIDAVHSNPDAPVIVASLGFNFIITPILRHMPMRWDSLVGCRFLQGAGDRQQGKLLMMQKVLSKSAIKSAILVTDSEDDLALLQVVEQPCFVLWSGAKYVDPFQDFWLDALVKKLKKLIKG
;
A
#
# COMPACT_ATOMS: atom_id res chain seq x y z
N MET A 1 -24.06 -1.81 -13.86
CA MET A 1 -23.65 -0.41 -13.65
C MET A 1 -22.87 -0.38 -12.36
N ALA A 2 -21.57 -0.06 -12.39
CA ALA A 2 -20.78 0.05 -11.17
C ALA A 2 -21.32 1.26 -10.37
N GLN A 3 -21.71 1.05 -9.13
CA GLN A 3 -22.05 2.15 -8.23
C GLN A 3 -20.77 2.92 -7.95
N ASN A 4 -20.76 4.21 -8.28
CA ASN A 4 -19.70 5.13 -7.85
C ASN A 4 -19.88 5.34 -6.34
N ILE A 5 -18.91 4.88 -5.55
CA ILE A 5 -18.87 5.16 -4.12
C ILE A 5 -18.20 6.52 -3.96
N ALA A 6 -18.97 7.53 -3.57
CA ALA A 6 -18.45 8.86 -3.34
C ALA A 6 -17.59 8.89 -2.07
N PRO A 7 -16.52 9.71 -2.03
CA PRO A 7 -15.72 9.85 -0.83
C PRO A 7 -16.56 10.45 0.30
N ILE A 8 -16.40 9.89 1.50
CA ILE A 8 -16.99 10.42 2.73
C ILE A 8 -15.97 11.26 3.50
N SER A 9 -16.44 11.99 4.51
CA SER A 9 -15.54 12.78 5.34
C SER A 9 -14.74 11.89 6.30
N PRO A 10 -13.50 12.28 6.67
CA PRO A 10 -12.69 11.54 7.63
C PRO A 10 -13.41 11.25 8.95
N GLU A 11 -14.18 12.20 9.47
CA GLU A 11 -14.87 12.09 10.76
C GLU A 11 -15.88 10.93 10.77
N LEU A 12 -16.54 10.67 9.64
CA LEU A 12 -17.48 9.54 9.51
C LEU A 12 -16.75 8.20 9.55
N ALA A 13 -15.59 8.09 8.90
CA ALA A 13 -14.78 6.87 8.95
C ALA A 13 -14.21 6.63 10.35
N ILE A 14 -13.73 7.68 11.02
CA ILE A 14 -13.25 7.62 12.40
C ILE A 14 -14.37 7.19 13.35
N ALA A 15 -15.57 7.75 13.21
CA ALA A 15 -16.73 7.34 13.98
C ALA A 15 -17.12 5.88 13.72
N ALA A 16 -17.01 5.39 12.48
CA ALA A 16 -17.28 3.99 12.16
C ALA A 16 -16.31 3.05 12.89
N ILE A 17 -15.01 3.36 12.89
CA ILE A 17 -13.99 2.59 13.63
C ILE A 17 -14.30 2.60 15.14
N ALA A 18 -14.56 3.80 15.70
CA ALA A 18 -14.78 3.95 17.14
C ALA A 18 -16.04 3.22 17.64
N ASN A 19 -17.07 3.07 16.79
CA ASN A 19 -18.33 2.42 17.13
C ASN A 19 -18.41 0.94 16.69
N ALA A 20 -17.36 0.39 16.10
CA ALA A 20 -17.33 -1.01 15.68
C ALA A 20 -17.50 -1.95 16.89
N THR A 21 -18.30 -3.02 16.75
CA THR A 21 -18.44 -4.01 17.83
C THR A 21 -17.36 -5.10 17.71
N LYS A 22 -17.24 -5.97 18.72
CA LYS A 22 -16.34 -7.13 18.69
C LYS A 22 -16.63 -8.11 17.55
N GLU A 23 -17.83 -8.09 16.99
CA GLU A 23 -18.24 -8.89 15.82
C GLU A 23 -17.93 -8.20 14.48
N THR A 24 -17.66 -6.90 14.48
CA THR A 24 -17.39 -6.09 13.30
C THR A 24 -15.89 -5.98 13.07
N THR A 25 -15.38 -6.66 12.04
CA THR A 25 -13.97 -6.50 11.65
C THR A 25 -13.74 -5.15 10.97
N VAL A 26 -12.76 -4.39 11.44
CA VAL A 26 -12.29 -3.16 10.84
C VAL A 26 -11.11 -3.50 9.91
N ILE A 27 -11.32 -3.34 8.61
CA ILE A 27 -10.30 -3.51 7.58
C ILE A 27 -9.78 -2.11 7.22
N ILE A 28 -8.47 -1.90 7.35
CA ILE A 28 -7.83 -0.60 7.13
C ILE A 28 -6.82 -0.75 6.00
N ASP A 29 -6.95 0.05 4.94
CA ASP A 29 -5.92 0.13 3.91
C ASP A 29 -4.62 0.73 4.48
N PHE A 30 -3.49 0.26 3.99
CA PHE A 30 -2.20 0.72 4.48
C PHE A 30 -1.72 1.99 3.80
N ASP A 31 -1.50 1.93 2.49
CA ASP A 31 -0.86 3.02 1.74
C ASP A 31 -1.86 4.15 1.55
N GLU A 32 -1.44 5.40 1.80
CA GLU A 32 -2.24 6.63 1.68
C GLU A 32 -3.50 6.69 2.57
N THR A 33 -3.76 5.66 3.38
CA THR A 33 -4.78 5.61 4.43
C THR A 33 -4.17 5.56 5.83
N LEU A 34 -3.63 4.42 6.27
CA LEU A 34 -3.01 4.29 7.60
C LEU A 34 -1.61 4.91 7.65
N LEU A 35 -0.84 4.74 6.58
CA LEU A 35 0.39 5.46 6.31
C LEU A 35 0.06 6.52 5.25
N LEU A 36 0.25 7.81 5.56
CA LEU A 36 -0.03 8.94 4.66
C LEU A 36 0.98 9.07 3.50
N ARG A 37 1.64 7.98 3.13
CA ARG A 37 2.61 7.82 2.05
C ARG A 37 2.43 6.44 1.42
N ASN A 38 2.86 6.32 0.17
CA ASN A 38 2.97 5.03 -0.49
C ASN A 38 4.24 4.28 -0.04
N SER A 39 4.07 3.18 0.69
CA SER A 39 5.15 2.36 1.25
C SER A 39 6.05 1.74 0.20
N THR A 40 5.47 1.31 -0.93
CA THR A 40 6.24 0.74 -2.05
C THR A 40 7.15 1.80 -2.68
N ALA A 41 6.64 3.01 -2.88
CA ALA A 41 7.43 4.11 -3.40
C ALA A 41 8.55 4.53 -2.44
N GLU A 42 8.27 4.63 -1.14
CA GLU A 42 9.27 4.92 -0.10
C GLU A 42 10.35 3.82 -0.02
N TYR A 43 9.97 2.56 -0.14
CA TYR A 43 10.93 1.44 -0.19
C TYR A 43 11.85 1.55 -1.39
N ILE A 44 11.30 1.78 -2.59
CA ILE A 44 12.10 1.95 -3.81
C ILE A 44 13.03 3.17 -3.68
N ASN A 45 12.55 4.26 -3.07
CA ASN A 45 13.39 5.44 -2.81
C ASN A 45 14.52 5.16 -1.79
N SER A 46 14.33 4.17 -0.93
CA SER A 46 15.33 3.75 0.06
C SER A 46 16.45 2.89 -0.51
N LEU A 47 16.35 2.41 -1.76
CA LEU A 47 17.37 1.57 -2.39
C LEU A 47 18.77 2.17 -2.26
N ARG A 48 19.73 1.34 -1.90
CA ARG A 48 21.16 1.71 -1.80
C ARG A 48 22.04 0.74 -2.58
N PRO A 49 23.22 1.17 -3.05
CA PRO A 49 23.61 2.56 -3.26
C PRO A 49 22.60 3.31 -4.15
N ARG A 50 22.30 4.57 -3.80
CA ARG A 50 21.14 5.30 -4.38
C ARG A 50 21.23 5.44 -5.90
N PHE A 51 22.43 5.68 -6.42
CA PHE A 51 22.69 5.77 -7.86
C PHE A 51 22.40 4.46 -8.61
N ILE A 52 22.83 3.32 -8.06
CA ILE A 52 22.59 2.00 -8.66
C ILE A 52 21.09 1.68 -8.63
N GLY A 53 20.43 1.96 -7.49
CA GLY A 53 18.97 1.80 -7.36
C GLY A 53 18.21 2.63 -8.41
N PHE A 54 18.61 3.90 -8.61
CA PHE A 54 18.02 4.76 -9.63
C PHE A 54 18.16 4.18 -11.04
N ILE A 55 19.39 3.79 -11.44
CA ILE A 55 19.65 3.19 -12.75
C ILE A 55 18.79 1.94 -12.93
N LEU A 56 18.76 1.06 -11.94
CA LEU A 56 18.00 -0.19 -12.01
C LEU A 56 16.51 0.07 -12.24
N ILE A 57 15.90 0.96 -11.47
CA ILE A 57 14.48 1.29 -11.60
C ILE A 57 14.20 1.95 -12.95
N MET A 58 15.10 2.80 -13.44
CA MET A 58 14.98 3.40 -14.77
C MET A 58 15.04 2.35 -15.88
N LEU A 59 15.99 1.41 -15.81
CA LEU A 59 16.09 0.30 -16.75
C LEU A 59 14.83 -0.56 -16.73
N LEU A 60 14.31 -0.92 -15.54
CA LEU A 60 13.06 -1.68 -15.43
C LEU A 60 11.86 -0.91 -16.01
N LYS A 61 11.79 0.42 -15.85
CA LYS A 61 10.75 1.27 -16.45
C LYS A 61 10.87 1.39 -17.98
N ILE A 62 12.06 1.20 -18.55
CA ILE A 62 12.32 1.21 -20.00
C ILE A 62 12.01 -0.16 -20.60
N ILE A 63 12.61 -1.21 -20.03
CA ILE A 63 12.44 -2.62 -20.44
C ILE A 63 10.98 -3.03 -20.25
N ARG A 64 10.35 -2.68 -19.13
CA ARG A 64 8.97 -3.05 -18.78
C ARG A 64 8.74 -4.57 -18.86
N PRO A 65 9.47 -5.38 -18.07
CA PRO A 65 9.36 -6.84 -18.12
C PRO A 65 7.94 -7.36 -17.87
N TRP A 66 7.12 -6.62 -17.11
CA TRP A 66 5.70 -6.90 -16.87
C TRP A 66 4.82 -6.83 -18.14
N CYS A 67 5.33 -6.32 -19.26
CA CYS A 67 4.61 -6.33 -20.53
C CYS A 67 4.86 -7.60 -21.35
N TRP A 68 5.91 -8.36 -21.05
CA TRP A 68 6.42 -9.43 -21.90
C TRP A 68 6.06 -10.83 -21.41
N LEU A 69 6.10 -11.05 -20.10
CA LEU A 69 5.86 -12.38 -19.53
C LEU A 69 4.37 -12.74 -19.55
N PRO A 70 4.00 -14.01 -19.82
CA PRO A 70 2.61 -14.44 -19.91
C PRO A 70 1.99 -14.71 -18.53
N GLY A 71 0.65 -14.85 -18.52
CA GLY A 71 -0.11 -15.29 -17.35
C GLY A 71 -0.08 -14.31 -16.20
N ILE A 72 0.16 -14.83 -14.99
CA ILE A 72 0.09 -14.06 -13.74
C ILE A 72 1.19 -12.99 -13.60
N PHE A 73 2.19 -13.03 -14.48
CA PHE A 73 3.31 -12.12 -14.48
C PHE A 73 3.11 -10.91 -15.41
N ARG A 74 2.00 -10.86 -16.15
CA ARG A 74 1.69 -9.81 -17.12
C ARG A 74 0.81 -8.72 -16.54
N GLY A 75 1.07 -7.49 -16.94
CA GLY A 75 0.15 -6.36 -16.76
C GLY A 75 0.68 -5.28 -15.83
N HIS A 76 0.02 -4.12 -15.86
CA HIS A 76 0.43 -2.97 -15.05
C HIS A 76 0.25 -3.20 -13.56
N GLN A 77 -0.69 -4.06 -13.15
CA GLN A 77 -0.92 -4.43 -11.76
C GLN A 77 0.29 -5.13 -11.11
N THR A 78 1.12 -5.83 -11.89
CA THR A 78 2.31 -6.55 -11.39
C THR A 78 3.60 -5.76 -11.52
N LYS A 79 3.56 -4.55 -12.10
CA LYS A 79 4.72 -3.66 -12.28
C LYS A 79 5.52 -3.52 -10.98
N ASP A 80 4.85 -3.21 -9.88
CA ASP A 80 5.52 -2.96 -8.60
C ASP A 80 6.18 -4.22 -8.05
N TRP A 81 5.66 -5.41 -8.36
CA TRP A 81 6.33 -6.67 -8.02
C TRP A 81 7.68 -6.81 -8.71
N TYR A 82 7.81 -6.45 -9.99
CA TYR A 82 9.11 -6.44 -10.65
C TYR A 82 10.05 -5.40 -10.03
N LEU A 83 9.55 -4.18 -9.83
CA LEU A 83 10.36 -3.08 -9.28
C LEU A 83 10.90 -3.44 -7.91
N VAL A 84 10.06 -4.01 -7.04
CA VAL A 84 10.45 -4.41 -5.68
C VAL A 84 11.31 -5.66 -5.70
N THR A 85 10.89 -6.74 -6.37
CA THR A 85 11.57 -8.03 -6.28
C THR A 85 12.95 -7.99 -6.90
N ILE A 86 13.08 -7.46 -8.13
CA ILE A 86 14.38 -7.39 -8.82
C ILE A 86 15.33 -6.48 -8.05
N SER A 87 14.87 -5.30 -7.61
CA SER A 87 15.73 -4.39 -6.85
C SER A 87 16.15 -4.96 -5.50
N THR A 88 15.27 -5.70 -4.82
CA THR A 88 15.59 -6.35 -3.54
C THR A 88 16.59 -7.49 -3.73
N ILE A 89 16.46 -8.29 -4.79
CA ILE A 89 17.43 -9.37 -5.09
C ILE A 89 18.80 -8.80 -5.42
N LEU A 90 18.88 -7.73 -6.21
CA LEU A 90 20.14 -7.14 -6.64
C LEU A 90 20.78 -6.24 -5.57
N LEU A 91 19.99 -5.66 -4.66
CA LEU A 91 20.42 -4.75 -3.61
C LEU A 91 19.90 -5.20 -2.23
N PRO A 92 20.25 -6.42 -1.76
CA PRO A 92 19.62 -7.06 -0.60
C PRO A 92 19.84 -6.34 0.72
N TRP A 93 20.95 -5.61 0.86
CA TRP A 93 21.21 -4.76 2.04
C TRP A 93 20.19 -3.63 2.21
N THR A 94 19.40 -3.30 1.18
CA THR A 94 18.26 -2.38 1.31
C THR A 94 17.29 -2.86 2.39
N LEU A 95 17.11 -4.17 2.57
CA LEU A 95 16.22 -4.72 3.60
C LEU A 95 16.67 -4.32 5.02
N LEU A 96 17.98 -4.30 5.27
CA LEU A 96 18.55 -3.93 6.56
C LEU A 96 18.39 -2.42 6.82
N LEU A 97 18.67 -1.62 5.79
CA LEU A 97 18.50 -0.16 5.86
C LEU A 97 17.02 0.24 5.96
N TRP A 98 16.14 -0.56 5.36
CA TRP A 98 14.70 -0.35 5.38
C TRP A 98 14.13 -0.41 6.79
N GLN A 99 14.62 -1.32 7.65
CA GLN A 99 14.17 -1.38 9.05
C GLN A 99 14.30 -0.02 9.75
N HIS A 100 15.41 0.67 9.55
CA HIS A 100 15.66 1.99 10.14
C HIS A 100 14.77 3.07 9.52
N ARG A 101 14.61 3.05 8.20
CA ARG A 101 13.75 4.00 7.49
C ARG A 101 12.29 3.83 7.87
N ALA A 102 11.84 2.59 8.07
CA ALA A 102 10.47 2.25 8.42
C ALA A 102 10.02 2.88 9.74
N LYS A 103 10.90 2.92 10.74
CA LYS A 103 10.66 3.65 12.00
C LYS A 103 10.36 5.13 11.74
N THR A 104 11.21 5.82 10.98
CA THR A 104 11.01 7.23 10.64
C THR A 104 9.72 7.47 9.84
N LEU A 105 9.32 6.50 9.01
CA LEU A 105 8.06 6.60 8.26
C LEU A 105 6.84 6.50 9.18
N ALA A 106 6.85 5.55 10.13
CA ALA A 106 5.79 5.43 11.12
C ALA A 106 5.67 6.71 11.96
N GLU A 107 6.79 7.22 12.50
CA GLU A 107 6.79 8.42 13.34
C GLU A 107 6.28 9.67 12.63
N LYS A 108 6.51 9.81 11.31
CA LYS A 108 6.21 11.04 10.56
C LYS A 108 4.92 11.02 9.78
N TYR A 109 4.47 9.83 9.36
CA TYR A 109 3.42 9.69 8.37
C TYR A 109 2.31 8.73 8.79
N SER A 110 2.32 8.22 10.02
CA SER A 110 1.16 7.52 10.56
C SER A 110 -0.05 8.45 10.61
N ASN A 111 -1.22 7.94 10.24
CA ASN A 111 -2.49 8.62 10.39
C ASN A 111 -2.96 8.51 11.86
N THR A 112 -2.71 9.57 12.64
CA THR A 112 -3.00 9.58 14.07
C THR A 112 -4.50 9.49 14.37
N GLU A 113 -5.36 10.01 13.49
CA GLU A 113 -6.82 9.95 13.67
C GLU A 113 -7.33 8.50 13.65
N ILE A 114 -6.86 7.69 12.68
CA ILE A 114 -7.17 6.26 12.62
C ILE A 114 -6.60 5.53 13.85
N ILE A 115 -5.37 5.83 14.22
CA ILE A 115 -4.70 5.21 15.37
C ILE A 115 -5.48 5.47 16.67
N ASP A 116 -5.89 6.71 16.91
CA ASP A 116 -6.63 7.11 18.10
C ASP A 116 -8.03 6.47 18.13
N ALA A 117 -8.67 6.33 16.97
CA ALA A 117 -9.95 5.62 16.84
C ALA A 117 -9.84 4.13 17.19
N VAL A 118 -8.79 3.46 16.67
CA VAL A 118 -8.50 2.06 16.98
C VAL A 118 -8.14 1.89 18.46
N HIS A 119 -7.41 2.84 19.05
CA HIS A 119 -7.06 2.82 20.47
C HIS A 119 -8.29 2.97 21.37
N SER A 120 -9.23 3.83 20.98
CA SER A 120 -10.48 4.10 21.71
C SER A 120 -11.47 2.93 21.66
N ASN A 121 -11.27 1.97 20.75
CA ASN A 121 -12.11 0.79 20.62
C ASN A 121 -11.23 -0.48 20.63
N PRO A 122 -10.87 -1.02 21.80
CA PRO A 122 -9.97 -2.17 21.90
C PRO A 122 -10.59 -3.52 21.50
N ASP A 123 -11.92 -3.61 21.39
CA ASP A 123 -12.63 -4.88 21.25
C ASP A 123 -12.83 -5.34 19.80
N ALA A 124 -12.88 -4.41 18.84
CA ALA A 124 -13.12 -4.74 17.43
C ALA A 124 -11.89 -5.38 16.76
N PRO A 125 -11.99 -6.48 16.01
CA PRO A 125 -10.85 -7.01 15.26
C PRO A 125 -10.33 -6.01 14.21
N VAL A 126 -9.03 -5.77 14.15
CA VAL A 126 -8.38 -4.84 13.21
C VAL A 126 -7.47 -5.60 12.25
N ILE A 127 -7.77 -5.50 10.96
CA ILE A 127 -6.95 -6.07 9.89
C ILE A 127 -6.41 -4.96 9.01
N VAL A 128 -5.09 -4.90 8.86
CA VAL A 128 -4.47 -4.04 7.86
C VAL A 128 -4.44 -4.79 6.54
N ALA A 129 -4.97 -4.21 5.48
CA ALA A 129 -5.00 -4.82 4.14
C ALA A 129 -4.23 -3.93 3.15
N SER A 130 -3.46 -4.51 2.23
CA SER A 130 -2.72 -3.73 1.23
C SER A 130 -2.34 -4.57 0.02
N LEU A 131 -2.17 -3.95 -1.15
CA LEU A 131 -1.49 -4.58 -2.29
C LEU A 131 0.04 -4.42 -2.22
N GLY A 132 0.54 -3.64 -1.26
CA GLY A 132 1.96 -3.56 -0.93
C GLY A 132 2.49 -4.85 -0.30
N PHE A 133 3.79 -4.91 -0.07
CA PHE A 133 4.47 -6.14 0.34
C PHE A 133 4.58 -6.28 1.85
N ASN A 134 4.31 -7.48 2.38
CA ASN A 134 4.36 -7.73 3.83
C ASN A 134 5.73 -7.38 4.43
N PHE A 135 6.83 -7.70 3.74
CA PHE A 135 8.18 -7.42 4.23
C PHE A 135 8.52 -5.91 4.22
N ILE A 136 7.80 -5.11 3.42
CA ILE A 136 7.91 -3.65 3.38
C ILE A 136 7.06 -3.02 4.48
N ILE A 137 5.81 -3.47 4.60
CA ILE A 137 4.79 -2.90 5.48
C ILE A 137 5.04 -3.27 6.95
N THR A 138 5.35 -4.53 7.24
CA THR A 138 5.48 -5.03 8.62
C THR A 138 6.48 -4.22 9.46
N PRO A 139 7.69 -3.87 8.96
CA PRO A 139 8.60 -2.99 9.69
C PRO A 139 8.00 -1.63 10.06
N ILE A 140 7.15 -1.05 9.21
CA ILE A 140 6.52 0.24 9.50
C ILE A 140 5.43 0.03 10.56
N LEU A 141 4.54 -0.94 10.36
CA LEU A 141 3.45 -1.24 11.30
C LEU A 141 3.96 -1.49 12.72
N ARG A 142 5.06 -2.25 12.87
CA ARG A 142 5.71 -2.52 14.17
C ARG A 142 6.11 -1.27 14.96
N HIS A 143 6.25 -0.12 14.30
CA HIS A 143 6.58 1.15 14.91
C HIS A 143 5.38 2.10 15.04
N MET A 144 4.19 1.70 14.58
CA MET A 144 2.97 2.47 14.79
C MET A 144 2.38 2.15 16.17
N PRO A 145 1.96 3.17 16.95
CA PRO A 145 1.41 2.98 18.30
C PRO A 145 -0.07 2.54 18.26
N MET A 146 -0.38 1.46 17.56
CA MET A 146 -1.73 0.88 17.48
C MET A 146 -1.68 -0.64 17.61
N ARG A 147 -2.82 -1.26 17.91
CA ARG A 147 -2.96 -2.71 17.78
C ARG A 147 -3.41 -3.06 16.35
N TRP A 148 -3.00 -4.23 15.90
CA TRP A 148 -3.54 -4.87 14.69
C TRP A 148 -3.48 -6.38 14.90
N ASP A 149 -4.53 -7.09 14.48
CA ASP A 149 -4.64 -8.54 14.68
C ASP A 149 -3.98 -9.30 13.53
N SER A 150 -4.03 -8.75 12.32
CA SER A 150 -3.35 -9.34 11.16
C SER A 150 -3.02 -8.32 10.07
N LEU A 151 -2.05 -8.68 9.23
CA LEU A 151 -1.71 -7.98 7.99
C LEU A 151 -2.00 -8.89 6.79
N VAL A 152 -2.84 -8.43 5.88
CA VAL A 152 -3.13 -9.07 4.60
C VAL A 152 -2.50 -8.23 3.49
N GLY A 153 -1.27 -8.60 3.11
CA GLY A 153 -0.57 -7.98 1.99
C GLY A 153 0.16 -8.98 1.10
N CYS A 154 0.80 -8.48 0.05
CA CYS A 154 1.46 -9.29 -0.95
C CYS A 154 2.71 -9.98 -0.40
N ARG A 155 2.87 -11.26 -0.74
CA ARG A 155 4.07 -12.02 -0.40
C ARG A 155 5.20 -11.68 -1.36
N PHE A 156 6.46 -11.86 -0.93
CA PHE A 156 7.62 -11.49 -1.74
C PHE A 156 7.66 -12.22 -3.09
N LEU A 157 7.75 -13.56 -3.08
CA LEU A 157 7.84 -14.35 -4.31
C LEU A 157 6.51 -14.51 -5.05
N GLN A 158 5.38 -14.47 -4.34
CA GLN A 158 4.05 -14.69 -4.91
C GLN A 158 3.30 -13.39 -5.21
N GLY A 159 3.95 -12.23 -5.01
CA GLY A 159 3.33 -10.93 -5.10
C GLY A 159 2.74 -10.59 -6.46
N ALA A 160 3.28 -11.12 -7.56
CA ALA A 160 2.65 -10.98 -8.87
C ALA A 160 1.23 -11.57 -8.89
N GLY A 161 1.08 -12.82 -8.40
CA GLY A 161 -0.20 -13.49 -8.31
C GLY A 161 -1.13 -12.87 -7.28
N ASP A 162 -0.61 -12.43 -6.14
CA ASP A 162 -1.40 -11.74 -5.10
C ASP A 162 -1.96 -10.41 -5.65
N ARG A 163 -1.13 -9.59 -6.31
CA ARG A 163 -1.56 -8.31 -6.91
C ARG A 163 -2.54 -8.49 -8.06
N GLN A 164 -2.38 -9.51 -8.89
CA GLN A 164 -3.32 -9.77 -9.99
C GLN A 164 -4.70 -10.20 -9.46
N GLN A 165 -4.75 -10.93 -8.34
CA GLN A 165 -6.01 -11.35 -7.71
C GLN A 165 -6.76 -10.17 -7.07
N GLY A 166 -6.04 -9.19 -6.54
CA GLY A 166 -6.62 -8.01 -5.90
C GLY A 166 -7.04 -8.23 -4.45
N LYS A 167 -7.35 -7.12 -3.76
CA LYS A 167 -7.50 -7.07 -2.29
C LYS A 167 -8.68 -7.92 -1.81
N LEU A 168 -9.82 -7.91 -2.51
CA LEU A 168 -10.99 -8.72 -2.15
C LEU A 168 -10.67 -10.22 -2.09
N LEU A 169 -10.02 -10.76 -3.13
CA LEU A 169 -9.68 -12.19 -3.17
C LEU A 169 -8.61 -12.55 -2.13
N MET A 170 -7.69 -11.63 -1.83
CA MET A 170 -6.74 -11.81 -0.74
C MET A 170 -7.45 -11.87 0.62
N MET A 171 -8.41 -10.98 0.87
CA MET A 171 -9.21 -10.97 2.09
C MET A 171 -10.06 -12.23 2.25
N GLN A 172 -10.64 -12.75 1.16
CA GLN A 172 -11.44 -13.98 1.19
C GLN A 172 -10.65 -15.25 1.56
N LYS A 173 -9.32 -15.20 1.53
CA LYS A 173 -8.47 -16.30 2.03
C LYS A 173 -8.31 -16.30 3.55
N VAL A 174 -8.60 -15.18 4.20
CA VAL A 174 -8.38 -14.97 5.63
C VAL A 174 -9.69 -14.80 6.38
N LEU A 175 -10.66 -14.13 5.78
CA LEU A 175 -12.00 -13.91 6.34
C LEU A 175 -13.06 -14.72 5.59
N SER A 176 -14.07 -15.16 6.34
CA SER A 176 -15.26 -15.73 5.74
C SER A 176 -16.03 -14.66 4.96
N LYS A 177 -16.85 -15.10 3.98
CA LYS A 177 -17.69 -14.17 3.22
C LYS A 177 -18.66 -13.37 4.11
N SER A 178 -19.16 -13.97 5.18
CA SER A 178 -20.03 -13.25 6.13
C SER A 178 -19.25 -12.19 6.90
N ALA A 179 -18.04 -12.50 7.37
CA ALA A 179 -17.19 -11.54 8.08
C ALA A 179 -16.80 -10.34 7.19
N ILE A 180 -16.50 -10.57 5.90
CA ILE A 180 -16.26 -9.47 4.95
C ILE A 180 -17.53 -8.64 4.77
N LYS A 181 -18.69 -9.29 4.62
CA LYS A 181 -19.95 -8.57 4.42
C LYS A 181 -20.34 -7.69 5.60
N SER A 182 -20.03 -8.08 6.84
CA SER A 182 -20.31 -7.28 8.04
C SER A 182 -19.15 -6.37 8.45
N ALA A 183 -18.11 -6.23 7.62
CA ALA A 183 -16.93 -5.46 7.95
C ALA A 183 -17.11 -3.95 7.71
N ILE A 184 -16.24 -3.18 8.34
CA ILE A 184 -15.93 -1.80 7.95
C ILE A 184 -14.68 -1.84 7.09
N LEU A 185 -14.66 -1.13 5.96
CA LEU A 185 -13.44 -0.90 5.17
C LEU A 185 -13.11 0.58 5.14
N VAL A 186 -11.91 0.95 5.55
CA VAL A 186 -11.37 2.30 5.39
C VAL A 186 -10.27 2.29 4.36
N THR A 187 -10.42 3.07 3.28
CA THR A 187 -9.46 3.13 2.16
C THR A 187 -9.54 4.48 1.43
N ASP A 188 -8.45 4.89 0.81
CA ASP A 188 -8.36 6.07 -0.08
C ASP A 188 -8.34 5.69 -1.56
N SER A 189 -8.42 4.40 -1.89
CA SER A 189 -8.19 3.91 -3.25
C SER A 189 -9.44 3.35 -3.91
N GLU A 190 -9.72 3.84 -5.13
CA GLU A 190 -10.73 3.25 -6.02
C GLU A 190 -10.36 1.83 -6.49
N ASP A 191 -9.08 1.43 -6.40
CA ASP A 191 -8.67 0.05 -6.72
C ASP A 191 -9.32 -0.97 -5.76
N ASP A 192 -9.82 -0.52 -4.61
CA ASP A 192 -10.55 -1.33 -3.64
C ASP A 192 -12.05 -1.40 -3.90
N LEU A 193 -12.54 -0.89 -5.03
CA LEU A 193 -13.98 -0.87 -5.38
C LEU A 193 -14.65 -2.24 -5.18
N ALA A 194 -13.98 -3.32 -5.55
CA ALA A 194 -14.52 -4.67 -5.40
C ALA A 194 -14.76 -5.04 -3.91
N LEU A 195 -13.92 -4.56 -3.00
CA LEU A 195 -14.11 -4.77 -1.55
C LEU A 195 -15.12 -3.77 -0.98
N LEU A 196 -15.03 -2.49 -1.36
CA LEU A 196 -15.98 -1.44 -0.98
C LEU A 196 -17.44 -1.82 -1.32
N GLN A 197 -17.67 -2.55 -2.41
CA GLN A 197 -19.02 -2.99 -2.83
C GLN A 197 -19.58 -4.17 -2.02
N VAL A 198 -18.77 -4.85 -1.21
CA VAL A 198 -19.17 -6.09 -0.51
C VAL A 198 -19.34 -5.88 0.99
N VAL A 199 -18.58 -4.96 1.58
CA VAL A 199 -18.65 -4.63 3.00
C VAL A 199 -19.93 -3.86 3.34
N GLU A 200 -20.38 -3.96 4.59
CA GLU A 200 -21.58 -3.26 5.09
C GLU A 200 -21.31 -1.75 5.25
N GLN A 201 -20.11 -1.40 5.70
CA GLN A 201 -19.72 0.00 5.94
C GLN A 201 -18.48 0.36 5.11
N PRO A 202 -18.66 0.77 3.84
CA PRO A 202 -17.57 1.26 3.01
C PRO A 202 -17.23 2.71 3.36
N CYS A 203 -16.00 2.94 3.81
CA CYS A 203 -15.44 4.25 4.10
C CYS A 203 -14.34 4.58 3.08
N PHE A 204 -14.74 5.13 1.94
CA PHE A 204 -13.82 5.70 0.97
C PHE A 204 -13.46 7.13 1.39
N VAL A 205 -12.21 7.40 1.77
CA VAL A 205 -11.80 8.68 2.37
C VAL A 205 -10.53 9.20 1.72
N LEU A 206 -10.52 10.48 1.33
CA LEU A 206 -9.32 11.16 0.86
C LEU A 206 -8.68 11.94 2.02
N TRP A 207 -7.53 11.47 2.49
CA TRP A 207 -6.83 12.07 3.63
C TRP A 207 -5.99 13.26 3.18
N SER A 208 -6.18 14.42 3.80
CA SER A 208 -5.48 15.67 3.44
C SER A 208 -3.96 15.58 3.57
N GLY A 209 -3.46 14.74 4.50
CA GLY A 209 -2.03 14.50 4.72
C GLY A 209 -1.42 13.47 3.78
N ALA A 210 -2.23 12.68 3.08
CA ALA A 210 -1.77 11.65 2.16
C ALA A 210 -1.07 12.29 0.95
N LYS A 211 0.06 11.69 0.55
CA LYS A 211 0.81 12.16 -0.61
C LYS A 211 1.56 11.02 -1.27
N TYR A 212 1.27 10.82 -2.56
CA TYR A 212 2.15 10.06 -3.42
C TYR A 212 3.42 10.85 -3.75
N VAL A 213 4.57 10.23 -3.53
CA VAL A 213 5.89 10.78 -3.87
C VAL A 213 6.60 9.81 -4.80
N ASP A 214 6.91 10.27 -6.02
CA ASP A 214 7.64 9.46 -6.99
C ASP A 214 9.03 9.06 -6.44
N PRO A 215 9.42 7.78 -6.54
CA PRO A 215 10.75 7.35 -6.11
C PRO A 215 11.84 8.10 -6.86
N PHE A 216 12.86 8.57 -6.12
CA PHE A 216 13.99 9.34 -6.65
C PHE A 216 13.64 10.70 -7.25
N GLN A 217 12.46 11.28 -6.99
CA GLN A 217 12.10 12.61 -7.49
C GLN A 217 13.11 13.71 -7.07
N ASP A 218 13.78 13.51 -5.94
CA ASP A 218 14.78 14.40 -5.33
C ASP A 218 16.21 14.07 -5.79
N PHE A 219 16.38 13.06 -6.65
CA PHE A 219 17.68 12.68 -7.17
C PHE A 219 18.05 13.56 -8.36
N TRP A 220 19.23 14.20 -8.31
CA TRP A 220 19.65 15.20 -9.30
C TRP A 220 19.59 14.72 -10.76
N LEU A 221 19.80 13.41 -11.00
CA LEU A 221 19.69 12.82 -12.33
C LEU A 221 18.26 12.70 -12.86
N ASP A 222 17.24 12.66 -12.00
CA ASP A 222 15.85 12.55 -12.43
C ASP A 222 15.43 13.79 -13.25
N ALA A 223 15.85 14.98 -12.83
CA ALA A 223 15.61 16.22 -13.56
C ALA A 223 16.25 16.19 -14.96
N LEU A 224 17.48 15.68 -15.06
CA LEU A 224 18.21 15.56 -16.32
C LEU A 224 17.51 14.56 -17.27
N VAL A 225 17.10 13.40 -16.76
CA VAL A 225 16.35 12.40 -17.53
C VAL A 225 15.01 12.95 -18.03
N LYS A 226 14.27 13.68 -17.19
CA LYS A 226 13.01 14.33 -17.60
C LYS A 226 13.24 15.33 -18.74
N LYS A 227 14.31 16.13 -18.67
CA LYS A 227 14.69 17.08 -19.73
C LYS A 227 15.02 16.38 -21.05
N LEU A 228 15.83 15.31 -21.00
CA LEU A 228 16.18 14.51 -22.19
C LEU A 228 14.95 13.85 -22.83
N LYS A 229 14.04 13.28 -22.02
CA LYS A 229 12.79 12.69 -22.54
C LYS A 229 11.91 13.73 -23.23
N LYS A 230 11.89 14.96 -22.75
CA LYS A 230 11.14 16.06 -23.39
C LYS A 230 11.75 16.46 -24.74
N LEU A 231 13.08 16.44 -24.86
CA LEU A 231 13.80 16.73 -26.10
C LEU A 231 13.64 15.66 -27.18
N ILE A 232 13.49 14.38 -26.80
CA ILE A 232 13.32 13.27 -27.76
C ILE A 232 11.86 13.15 -28.24
N LYS A 233 10.91 13.72 -27.49
CA LYS A 233 9.46 13.67 -27.80
C LYS A 233 8.90 14.93 -28.45
N GLY A 234 9.68 16.00 -28.54
CA GLY A 234 9.34 17.22 -29.27
C GLY A 234 10.08 17.24 -30.59
#